data_AF-A0A1Q4ZJ94-F1
#
_entry.id   AF-A0A1Q4ZJ94-F1
#
_cell.length_a   1.000
_cell.length_b   1.000
_cell.length_c   1.000
_cell.angle_alpha   90.00
_cell.angle_beta   90.00
_cell.angle_gamma   90.00
#
_symmetry.space_group_name_H-M   'P 1'
#
loop_
_entity.id
_entity.type
_entity.pdbx_description
1 polymer ?
#
loop_
_entity_poly.entity_id
_entity_poly.type
_entity_poly.pdbx_seq_one_letter_code
_entity_poly.pdbx_strand_id
1 'polypeptide(L)'
;MTQQLLRPSTVQFWGWRFGRSSLGDRFLVASSGGSLVAGIGVRWPGFAPAAVWTPYFAVRDADVTAARIQERGGTLAVGPVALGQGS
;
A
#
# COMPACT_ATOMS: atom_id res chain seq x y z
N MET A 1 38.45 17.99 19.15
CA MET A 1 38.23 18.62 17.82
C MET A 1 39.28 17.99 16.89
N THR A 2 39.00 17.17 15.88
CA THR A 2 37.80 16.86 15.06
C THR A 2 37.99 15.41 14.53
N GLN A 3 36.99 14.56 14.29
CA GLN A 3 35.54 14.72 14.08
C GLN A 3 34.74 13.59 14.79
N GLN A 4 33.41 13.63 14.74
CA GLN A 4 32.53 12.48 14.95
C GLN A 4 31.85 12.13 13.61
N LEU A 5 32.03 10.90 13.11
CA LEU A 5 31.39 10.46 11.87
C LEU A 5 29.86 10.53 12.05
N LEU A 6 29.22 11.45 11.34
CA LEU A 6 27.78 11.46 11.16
C LEU A 6 27.41 10.22 10.34
N ARG A 7 27.11 9.11 11.04
CA ARG A 7 26.35 8.01 10.44
C ARG A 7 25.12 8.64 9.80
N PRO A 8 24.81 8.36 8.52
CA PRO A 8 23.65 8.95 7.89
C PRO A 8 22.43 8.63 8.75
N SER A 9 21.82 9.67 9.31
CA SER A 9 20.63 9.54 10.14
C SER A 9 19.46 9.21 9.23
N THR A 10 19.39 7.94 8.81
CA THR A 10 18.19 7.36 8.20
C THR A 10 17.04 7.65 9.14
N VAL A 11 16.15 8.55 8.72
CA VAL A 11 14.95 8.91 9.48
C VAL A 11 14.04 7.69 9.49
N GLN A 12 14.25 6.79 10.45
CA GLN A 12 13.41 5.62 10.67
C GLN A 12 12.12 6.05 11.37
N PHE A 13 11.23 6.68 10.61
CA PHE A 13 9.84 6.81 11.04
C PHE A 13 9.25 5.39 11.16
N TRP A 14 8.72 5.07 12.36
CA TRP A 14 8.15 3.76 12.74
C TRP A 14 9.02 2.50 12.56
N GLY A 15 10.32 2.61 12.28
CA GLY A 15 11.19 1.43 12.10
C GLY A 15 10.86 0.58 10.87
N TRP A 16 10.16 1.15 9.89
CA TRP A 16 9.72 0.43 8.69
C TRP A 16 10.89 0.14 7.73
N ARG A 17 10.84 -1.04 7.11
CA ARG A 17 11.73 -1.47 6.02
C ARG A 17 10.94 -1.60 4.72
N PHE A 18 11.49 -1.08 3.63
CA PHE A 18 10.85 -1.11 2.31
C PHE A 18 11.50 -2.17 1.40
N GLY A 19 10.69 -2.86 0.58
CA GLY A 19 11.13 -3.88 -0.38
C GLY A 19 10.27 -3.90 -1.65
N ARG A 20 10.69 -4.66 -2.67
CA ARG A 20 9.92 -4.85 -3.90
C ARG A 20 8.65 -5.67 -3.63
N SER A 21 7.54 -5.30 -4.28
CA SER A 21 6.30 -6.07 -4.25
C SER A 21 6.29 -7.17 -5.33
N SER A 22 5.48 -8.21 -5.13
CA SER A 22 5.08 -9.14 -6.20
C SER A 22 4.18 -8.47 -7.26
N LEU A 23 3.58 -7.32 -6.95
CA LEU A 23 2.77 -6.50 -7.87
C LEU A 23 3.61 -5.68 -8.87
N GLY A 24 4.91 -5.97 -8.98
CA GLY A 24 5.84 -5.33 -9.92
C GLY A 24 6.45 -4.01 -9.43
N ASP A 25 7.35 -3.45 -10.24
CA ASP A 25 8.24 -2.34 -9.87
C ASP A 25 7.55 -0.97 -9.66
N ARG A 26 6.23 -0.91 -9.84
CA ARG A 26 5.39 0.24 -9.50
C ARG A 26 4.88 0.19 -8.04
N PHE A 27 5.15 -0.90 -7.31
CA PHE A 27 4.76 -1.09 -5.92
C PHE A 27 5.94 -1.48 -5.03
N LEU A 28 6.06 -0.78 -3.91
CA LEU A 28 6.87 -1.21 -2.76
C LEU A 28 5.97 -1.80 -1.68
N VAL A 29 6.54 -2.66 -0.85
CA VAL A 29 5.93 -3.11 0.42
C VAL A 29 6.73 -2.53 1.59
N ALA A 30 6.02 -2.05 2.60
CA ALA A 30 6.58 -1.67 3.89
C ALA A 30 6.36 -2.80 4.90
N SER A 31 7.37 -3.06 5.73
CA SER A 31 7.35 -4.07 6.78
C SER A 31 7.87 -3.51 8.10
N SER A 32 7.32 -3.98 9.22
CA SER A 32 7.80 -3.68 10.57
C SER A 32 7.83 -4.96 11.40
N GLY A 33 8.92 -5.20 12.14
CA GLY A 33 9.11 -6.45 12.90
C GLY A 33 9.09 -7.73 12.05
N GLY A 34 9.27 -7.63 10.73
CA GLY A 34 9.14 -8.76 9.78
C GLY A 34 7.74 -8.92 9.17
N SER A 35 6.71 -8.30 9.74
CA SER A 35 5.34 -8.31 9.21
C SER A 35 5.13 -7.23 8.16
N LEU A 36 4.38 -7.53 7.09
CA LEU A 36 3.92 -6.53 6.11
C LEU A 36 2.90 -5.59 6.77
N VAL A 37 3.07 -4.27 6.58
CA VAL A 37 2.21 -3.24 7.21
C VAL A 37 1.59 -2.26 6.21
N ALA A 38 2.16 -2.09 5.02
CA ALA A 38 1.56 -1.29 3.95
C ALA A 38 2.08 -1.69 2.56
N GLY A 39 1.28 -1.43 1.52
CA GLY A 39 1.74 -1.31 0.15
C GLY A 39 1.86 0.17 -0.24
N ILE A 40 2.87 0.52 -1.04
CA ILE A 40 3.11 1.89 -1.53
C ILE A 40 3.16 1.84 -3.05
N GLY A 41 2.07 2.26 -3.68
CA GLY A 41 1.99 2.42 -5.13
C GLY A 41 2.51 3.79 -5.57
N VAL A 42 3.29 3.81 -6.65
CA VAL A 42 3.61 5.06 -7.35
C VAL A 42 2.36 5.63 -8.03
N ARG A 43 2.24 6.96 -8.08
CA ARG A 43 1.11 7.63 -8.74
C ARG A 43 1.12 7.39 -10.26
N TRP A 44 -0.08 7.27 -10.83
CA TRP A 44 -0.30 7.27 -12.27
C TRP A 44 -0.41 8.71 -12.77
N PRO A 45 0.31 9.11 -13.83
CA PRO A 45 0.20 10.46 -14.39
C PRO A 45 -1.25 10.77 -14.80
N GLY A 46 -1.76 11.93 -14.39
CA GLY A 46 -3.13 12.37 -14.69
C GLY A 46 -4.22 11.94 -13.70
N PHE A 47 -3.93 11.06 -12.73
CA PHE A 47 -4.91 10.62 -11.72
C PHE A 47 -4.59 11.18 -10.30
N ALA A 48 -5.42 12.12 -9.85
CA ALA A 48 -5.62 12.53 -8.46
C ALA A 48 -4.42 13.26 -7.74
N PRO A 49 -4.63 13.84 -6.54
CA PRO A 49 -3.81 14.95 -6.02
C PRO A 49 -2.61 14.51 -5.14
N ALA A 50 -2.38 15.18 -4.00
CA ALA A 50 -1.30 14.89 -3.04
C ALA A 50 -1.30 13.41 -2.56
N ALA A 51 -0.21 12.97 -1.93
CA ALA A 51 -0.12 11.61 -1.42
C ALA A 51 -1.23 11.32 -0.38
N VAL A 52 -1.95 10.22 -0.56
CA VAL A 52 -3.07 9.78 0.31
C VAL A 52 -2.79 8.40 0.88
N TRP A 53 -3.38 8.12 2.04
CA TRP A 53 -3.47 6.79 2.63
C TRP A 53 -4.81 6.16 2.27
N THR A 54 -4.78 4.99 1.62
CA THR A 54 -5.98 4.20 1.31
C THR A 54 -6.05 3.00 2.26
N PRO A 55 -7.06 2.89 3.14
CA PRO A 55 -7.26 1.70 3.96
C PRO A 55 -7.78 0.53 3.11
N TYR A 56 -7.34 -0.68 3.45
CA TYR A 56 -7.82 -1.92 2.85
C TYR A 56 -8.39 -2.83 3.94
N PHE A 57 -9.51 -3.49 3.64
CA PHE A 57 -10.17 -4.43 4.54
C PHE A 57 -10.16 -5.82 3.91
N ALA A 58 -9.63 -6.80 4.63
CA ALA A 58 -9.67 -8.19 4.18
C ALA A 58 -11.10 -8.73 4.23
N VAL A 59 -11.57 -9.28 3.12
CA VAL A 59 -12.87 -9.93 2.98
C VAL A 59 -12.69 -11.30 2.35
N ARG A 60 -13.64 -12.22 2.60
CA ARG A 60 -13.55 -13.60 2.08
C ARG A 60 -13.75 -13.68 0.57
N ASP A 61 -14.49 -12.72 0.03
CA ASP A 61 -14.90 -12.65 -1.37
C ASP A 61 -15.13 -11.16 -1.71
N ALA A 62 -14.44 -10.67 -2.75
CA ALA A 62 -14.48 -9.27 -3.14
C ALA A 62 -15.77 -8.93 -3.92
N ASP A 63 -16.27 -9.84 -4.74
CA ASP A 63 -17.47 -9.69 -5.56
C ASP A 63 -18.73 -9.65 -4.67
N VAL A 64 -18.85 -10.58 -3.72
CA VAL A 64 -19.95 -10.59 -2.72
C VAL A 64 -19.90 -9.34 -1.85
N THR A 65 -18.71 -8.84 -1.53
CA THR A 65 -18.56 -7.59 -0.75
C THR A 65 -18.97 -6.37 -1.58
N ALA A 66 -18.54 -6.30 -2.84
CA ALA A 66 -18.87 -5.23 -3.77
C ALA A 66 -20.39 -5.13 -4.01
N ALA A 67 -21.06 -6.26 -4.23
CA ALA A 67 -22.53 -6.32 -4.36
C ALA A 67 -23.23 -5.76 -3.11
N ARG A 68 -22.83 -6.21 -1.92
CA ARG A 68 -23.40 -5.74 -0.64
C ARG A 68 -23.18 -4.27 -0.35
N ILE A 69 -22.11 -3.66 -0.87
CA ILE A 69 -21.90 -2.21 -0.78
C ILE A 69 -22.94 -1.47 -1.63
N GLN A 70 -23.17 -1.91 -2.87
CA GLN A 70 -24.17 -1.33 -3.77
C GLN A 70 -25.61 -1.49 -3.24
N GLU A 71 -25.98 -2.69 -2.79
CA GLU A 71 -27.28 -2.99 -2.17
C GLU A 71 -27.63 -2.05 -1.00
N ARG A 72 -26.60 -1.52 -0.31
CA ARG A 72 -26.72 -0.65 0.86
C ARG A 72 -26.54 0.84 0.52
N GLY A 73 -26.61 1.20 -0.77
CA GLY A 73 -26.51 2.58 -1.26
C GLY A 73 -25.09 3.13 -1.31
N GLY A 74 -24.06 2.28 -1.19
CA GLY A 74 -22.66 2.67 -1.33
C GLY A 74 -22.20 2.69 -2.80
N THR A 75 -21.32 3.65 -3.13
CA THR A 75 -20.76 3.78 -4.49
C THR A 75 -19.46 2.99 -4.61
N LEU A 76 -19.33 2.17 -5.67
CA LEU A 76 -18.04 1.60 -6.07
C LEU A 76 -17.33 2.54 -7.03
N ALA A 77 -16.19 3.10 -6.61
CA ALA A 77 -15.32 3.88 -7.50
C ALA A 77 -14.58 3.00 -8.53
N VAL A 78 -14.26 1.76 -8.14
CA VAL A 78 -13.72 0.69 -8.99
C VAL A 78 -14.38 -0.61 -8.52
N GLY A 79 -14.77 -1.48 -9.45
CA GLY A 79 -15.26 -2.82 -9.11
C GLY A 79 -14.14 -3.75 -8.63
N PRO A 80 -14.46 -5.03 -8.32
CA PRO A 80 -13.47 -6.05 -8.05
C PRO A 80 -12.44 -6.17 -9.19
N VAL A 81 -11.15 -6.17 -8.84
CA VAL A 81 -10.03 -6.34 -9.79
C VAL A 81 -9.06 -7.35 -9.20
N ALA A 82 -8.74 -8.40 -9.97
CA ALA A 82 -7.71 -9.36 -9.60
C ALA A 82 -6.32 -8.72 -9.63
N LEU A 83 -5.62 -8.71 -8.49
CA LEU A 83 -4.25 -8.20 -8.37
C LEU A 83 -3.25 -9.35 -8.54
N GLY A 84 -2.93 -9.64 -9.80
CA GLY A 84 -2.04 -10.74 -10.19
C GLY A 84 -2.75 -12.11 -10.24
N GLN A 85 -1.96 -13.15 -10.51
CA GLN A 85 -2.40 -14.54 -10.28
C GLN A 85 -2.29 -14.82 -8.78
N GLY A 86 -3.33 -15.34 -8.16
CA GLY A 86 -3.27 -15.75 -6.75
C GLY A 86 -2.20 -16.82 -6.54
N SER A 87 -1.29 -16.58 -5.60
CA SER A 87 -0.23 -17.51 -5.20
C SER A 87 -0.71 -18.55 -4.20
#